data_AF-A0A834XET0-F1
#
_entry.id   AF-A0A834XET0-F1
#
_cell.length_a   1.000
_cell.length_b   1.000
_cell.length_c   1.000
_cell.angle_alpha   90.00
_cell.angle_beta   90.00
_cell.angle_gamma   90.00
#
_symmetry.space_group_name_H-M   'P 1'
#
loop_
_entity.id
_entity.type
_entity.pdbx_description
1 polymer ?
#
loop_
_entity_poly.entity_id
_entity_poly.type
_entity_poly.pdbx_seq_one_letter_code
_entity_poly.pdbx_strand_id
1 'polypeptide(L)'
;MLANRPAFRWIEKLMSDMNTDIACIRLGNVHVVPVSCPSIACEFLKKQDANFSSRPLCMSAELISSGYLTTILVPFGQQWKKMKKIVSNELVSPARLQWLHDMRIQEADNLVRVAAQQYCGNVIRRMVFNKRYFGEGGKNGGPGLEEEQHVEAIFTLLSEALTSLTQRMRLIDRSREGARAMLERILTIRIPSKTVETESKARDP
;
A
#
# COMPACT_ATOMS: atom_id res chain seq x y z
N MET A 1 3.43 36.72 -21.10
CA MET A 1 2.80 35.46 -21.54
C MET A 1 3.26 34.32 -20.64
N LEU A 2 2.35 33.73 -19.85
CA LEU A 2 2.57 32.63 -18.88
C LEU A 2 2.68 31.23 -19.54
N ALA A 3 2.96 31.16 -20.84
CA ALA A 3 2.44 30.08 -21.67
C ALA A 3 3.07 28.69 -21.47
N ASN A 4 4.26 28.56 -20.86
CA ASN A 4 4.98 27.27 -20.82
C ASN A 4 5.48 26.82 -19.45
N ARG A 5 5.11 27.52 -18.36
CA ARG A 5 5.51 27.10 -17.00
C ARG A 5 4.32 27.15 -16.05
N PRO A 6 4.22 26.21 -15.08
CA PRO A 6 3.25 26.32 -14.00
C PRO A 6 3.36 27.68 -13.30
N ALA A 7 2.22 28.29 -12.96
CA ALA A 7 2.17 29.64 -12.39
C ALA A 7 3.06 29.79 -11.14
N PHE A 8 3.12 28.77 -10.27
CA PHE A 8 3.95 28.80 -9.07
C PHE A 8 5.45 28.90 -9.37
N ARG A 9 5.96 28.22 -10.42
CA ARG A 9 7.37 28.32 -10.83
C ARG A 9 7.72 29.69 -11.39
N TRP A 10 6.75 30.33 -12.05
CA TRP A 10 6.93 31.71 -12.52
C TRP A 10 6.98 32.69 -11.34
N ILE A 11 6.08 32.54 -10.35
CA ILE A 11 6.07 33.34 -9.13
C ILE A 11 7.37 33.16 -8.33
N GLU A 12 7.82 31.93 -8.13
CA GLU A 12 9.06 31.61 -7.43
C GLU A 12 10.27 32.27 -8.11
N LYS A 13 10.38 32.16 -9.44
CA LYS A 13 11.43 32.83 -10.19
C LYS A 13 11.37 34.35 -10.02
N LEU A 14 10.19 34.94 -10.13
CA LEU A 14 10.00 36.39 -9.95
C LEU A 14 10.43 36.84 -8.55
N MET A 15 10.09 36.09 -7.50
CA MET A 15 10.52 36.39 -6.12
C MET A 15 12.04 36.31 -5.96
N SER A 16 12.68 35.31 -6.59
CA SER A 16 14.14 35.18 -6.63
C SER A 16 14.80 36.36 -7.35
N ASP A 17 14.27 36.77 -8.50
CA ASP A 17 14.81 37.89 -9.28
C ASP A 17 14.68 39.23 -8.51
N MET A 18 13.64 39.36 -7.67
CA MET A 18 13.44 40.52 -6.78
C MET A 18 14.21 40.43 -5.45
N ASN A 19 14.85 39.29 -5.15
CA ASN A 19 15.52 39.01 -3.89
C ASN A 19 14.63 39.31 -2.65
N THR A 20 13.38 38.84 -2.68
CA THR A 20 12.41 39.03 -1.58
C THR A 20 11.72 37.74 -1.19
N ASP A 21 11.34 37.66 0.08
CA ASP A 21 10.63 36.51 0.67
C ASP A 21 9.11 36.65 0.69
N ILE A 22 8.61 37.86 0.41
CA ILE A 22 7.20 38.21 0.31
C ILE A 22 7.02 39.29 -0.75
N ALA A 23 5.98 39.16 -1.56
CA ALA A 23 5.64 40.15 -2.57
C ALA A 23 4.13 40.30 -2.69
N CYS A 24 3.66 41.41 -3.25
CA CYS A 24 2.26 41.57 -3.66
C CYS A 24 2.23 41.69 -5.19
N ILE A 25 1.64 40.69 -5.85
CA ILE A 25 1.58 40.59 -7.31
C ILE A 25 0.12 40.73 -7.72
N ARG A 26 -0.16 41.63 -8.67
CA ARG A 26 -1.50 41.76 -9.25
C ARG A 26 -1.63 40.82 -10.44
N LEU A 27 -2.51 39.81 -10.33
CA LEU A 27 -2.86 38.89 -11.41
C LEU A 27 -4.28 39.20 -11.87
N GLY A 28 -4.40 39.97 -12.96
CA GLY A 28 -5.68 40.50 -13.42
C GLY A 28 -6.32 41.43 -12.38
N ASN A 29 -7.50 41.04 -11.88
CA ASN A 29 -8.24 41.80 -10.87
C ASN A 29 -8.03 41.30 -9.43
N VAL A 30 -7.09 40.37 -9.22
CA VAL A 30 -6.82 39.77 -7.91
C VAL A 30 -5.41 40.09 -7.45
N HIS A 31 -5.25 40.42 -6.17
CA HIS A 31 -3.95 40.52 -5.52
C HIS A 31 -3.54 39.16 -4.96
N VAL A 32 -2.36 38.70 -5.34
CA VAL A 32 -1.76 37.45 -4.86
C VAL A 32 -0.51 37.80 -4.08
N VAL A 33 -0.46 37.33 -2.83
CA VAL A 33 0.68 37.54 -1.93
C VAL A 33 1.41 36.21 -1.75
N PRO A 34 2.41 35.89 -2.59
CA PRO A 34 3.24 34.71 -2.36
C PRO A 34 4.22 34.93 -1.21
N VAL A 35 4.51 33.86 -0.50
CA VAL A 35 5.49 33.82 0.59
C VAL A 35 6.38 32.59 0.41
N SER A 36 7.69 32.79 0.37
CA SER A 36 8.69 31.71 0.29
C SER A 36 9.32 31.37 1.64
N CYS A 37 9.33 32.32 2.57
CA CYS A 37 10.03 32.16 3.85
C CYS A 37 9.18 31.39 4.89
N PRO A 38 9.71 30.30 5.48
CA PRO A 38 8.99 29.49 6.47
C PRO A 38 8.57 30.24 7.74
N SER A 39 9.36 31.23 8.18
CA SER A 39 9.04 32.03 9.37
C SER A 39 7.80 32.88 9.13
N ILE A 40 7.74 33.56 7.99
CA ILE A 40 6.56 34.33 7.56
C ILE A 40 5.36 33.40 7.35
N ALA A 41 5.58 32.23 6.74
CA ALA A 41 4.52 31.21 6.58
C ALA A 41 3.89 30.80 7.93
N CYS A 42 4.70 30.65 8.98
CA CYS A 42 4.18 30.35 10.32
C CYS A 42 3.35 31.49 10.93
N GLU A 43 3.62 32.74 10.59
CA GLU A 43 2.82 33.88 11.07
C GLU A 43 1.36 33.74 10.61
N PHE A 44 1.10 33.48 9.33
CA PHE A 44 -0.27 33.43 8.82
C PHE A 44 -0.90 32.03 8.78
N LEU A 45 -0.11 30.94 8.73
CA LEU A 45 -0.65 29.57 8.76
C LEU A 45 -0.82 29.00 10.17
N LYS A 46 -0.20 29.59 11.20
CA LYS A 46 -0.31 29.13 12.59
C LYS A 46 -0.79 30.22 13.53
N LYS A 47 -0.09 31.35 13.62
CA LYS A 47 -0.41 32.39 14.62
C LYS A 47 -1.68 33.16 14.27
N GLN A 48 -1.90 33.43 12.98
CA GLN A 48 -3.06 34.15 12.46
C GLN A 48 -3.92 33.28 11.54
N ASP A 49 -3.93 31.96 11.78
CA ASP A 49 -4.62 31.00 10.92
C ASP A 49 -6.10 31.36 10.71
N ALA A 50 -6.80 31.82 11.74
CA ALA A 50 -8.19 32.24 11.67
C ALA A 50 -8.45 33.36 10.65
N ASN A 51 -7.48 34.28 10.46
CA ASN A 51 -7.60 35.39 9.52
C ASN A 51 -7.35 34.95 8.07
N PHE A 52 -6.47 33.97 7.86
CA PHE A 52 -6.02 33.52 6.53
C PHE A 52 -6.58 32.15 6.12
N SER A 53 -7.49 31.56 6.91
CA SER A 53 -8.05 30.24 6.63
C SER A 53 -9.13 30.24 5.53
N SER A 54 -9.69 31.40 5.19
CA SER A 54 -10.76 31.47 4.19
C SER A 54 -10.25 31.14 2.78
N ARG A 55 -11.13 30.56 1.95
CA ARG A 55 -10.83 30.23 0.55
C ARG A 55 -11.36 31.33 -0.37
N PRO A 56 -10.65 31.67 -1.46
CA PRO A 56 -11.16 32.61 -2.45
C PRO A 56 -12.48 32.14 -3.05
N LEU A 57 -13.43 33.06 -3.19
CA LEU A 57 -14.68 32.79 -3.90
C LEU A 57 -14.42 32.89 -5.40
N CYS A 58 -14.50 31.77 -6.10
CA CYS A 58 -14.36 31.73 -7.56
C CYS A 58 -15.31 30.71 -8.18
N MET A 59 -15.69 30.95 -9.44
CA MET A 59 -16.67 30.14 -10.16
C MET A 59 -16.29 28.65 -10.21
N SER A 60 -15.01 28.33 -10.41
CA SER A 60 -14.55 26.94 -10.43
C SER A 60 -14.72 26.25 -9.08
N ALA A 61 -14.40 26.94 -7.98
CA ALA A 61 -14.59 26.41 -6.65
C ALA A 61 -16.07 26.18 -6.36
N GLU A 62 -16.93 27.13 -6.73
CA GLU A 62 -18.38 27.01 -6.57
C GLU A 62 -18.97 25.81 -7.32
N LEU A 63 -18.61 25.64 -8.59
CA LEU A 63 -19.09 24.53 -9.42
C LEU A 63 -18.63 23.16 -8.89
N ILE A 64 -17.34 23.01 -8.57
CA ILE A 64 -16.78 21.73 -8.10
C ILE A 64 -17.30 21.38 -6.70
N SER A 65 -17.63 22.39 -5.89
CA SER A 65 -18.10 22.19 -4.51
C SER A 65 -19.62 22.22 -4.35
N SER A 66 -20.37 22.26 -5.46
CA SER A 66 -21.84 22.38 -5.47
C SER A 66 -22.32 23.53 -4.59
N GLY A 67 -21.74 24.73 -4.75
CA GLY A 67 -22.07 25.89 -3.94
C GLY A 67 -21.40 25.88 -2.56
N TYR A 68 -20.13 25.48 -2.46
CA TYR A 68 -19.33 25.50 -1.24
C TYR A 68 -19.83 24.57 -0.12
N LEU A 69 -20.45 23.46 -0.50
CA LEU A 69 -20.92 22.45 0.46
C LEU A 69 -19.82 21.46 0.88
N THR A 70 -18.75 21.36 0.08
CA THR A 70 -17.61 20.45 0.36
C THR A 70 -16.65 20.97 1.43
N THR A 71 -16.01 20.06 2.15
CA THR A 71 -15.05 20.39 3.24
C THR A 71 -13.84 21.20 2.79
N ILE A 72 -13.37 20.99 1.56
CA ILE A 72 -12.07 21.53 1.08
C ILE A 72 -12.18 23.00 0.67
N LEU A 73 -13.29 23.35 0.02
CA LEU A 73 -13.48 24.65 -0.62
C LEU A 73 -14.41 25.58 0.15
N VAL A 74 -15.16 25.07 1.14
CA VAL A 74 -16.06 25.90 1.95
C VAL A 74 -15.31 27.07 2.62
N PRO A 75 -15.81 28.32 2.49
CA PRO A 75 -15.24 29.48 3.16
C PRO A 75 -15.16 29.29 4.67
N PHE A 76 -14.23 30.00 5.31
CA PHE A 76 -14.05 29.86 6.75
C PHE A 76 -15.30 30.33 7.50
N GLY A 77 -15.79 29.51 8.43
CA GLY A 77 -17.03 29.74 9.17
C GLY A 77 -17.42 28.56 10.03
N GLN A 78 -18.61 28.60 10.63
CA GLN A 78 -19.10 27.53 11.51
C GLN A 78 -19.25 26.19 10.77
N GLN A 79 -19.70 26.23 9.51
CA GLN A 79 -19.80 25.05 8.66
C GLN A 79 -18.44 24.39 8.44
N TRP A 80 -17.41 25.17 8.08
CA TRP A 80 -16.04 24.67 7.92
C TRP A 80 -15.52 24.04 9.21
N LYS A 81 -15.71 24.69 10.37
CA LYS A 81 -15.26 24.17 11.68
C LYS A 81 -15.93 22.84 12.01
N LYS A 82 -17.25 22.73 11.80
CA LYS A 82 -18.01 21.50 12.01
C LYS A 82 -17.51 20.38 11.11
N MET A 83 -17.32 20.67 9.83
CA MET A 83 -16.86 19.67 8.85
C MET A 83 -15.43 19.21 9.12
N LYS A 84 -14.51 20.14 9.43
CA LYS A 84 -13.14 19.82 9.85
C LYS A 84 -13.12 18.90 11.08
N LYS A 85 -13.98 19.15 12.07
CA LYS A 85 -14.11 18.30 13.25
C LYS A 85 -14.54 16.88 12.89
N ILE A 86 -15.55 16.73 12.02
CA ILE A 86 -16.02 15.41 11.55
C ILE A 86 -14.89 14.68 10.82
N VAL A 87 -14.22 15.33 9.86
CA VAL A 87 -13.11 14.70 9.12
C VAL A 87 -12.00 14.28 10.06
N SER A 88 -11.57 15.17 10.96
CA SER A 88 -10.47 14.90 11.90
C SER A 88 -10.78 13.77 12.89
N ASN A 89 -12.03 13.66 13.34
CA ASN A 89 -12.41 12.69 14.37
C ASN A 89 -12.84 11.34 13.80
N GLU A 90 -13.52 11.34 12.65
CA GLU A 90 -14.16 10.14 12.10
C GLU A 90 -13.39 9.52 10.93
N LEU A 91 -12.81 10.36 10.05
CA LEU A 91 -12.21 9.89 8.80
C LEU A 91 -10.70 9.70 8.89
N VAL A 92 -9.99 10.67 9.48
CA VAL A 92 -8.52 10.69 9.56
C VAL A 92 -7.99 10.61 10.99
N SER A 93 -8.80 10.11 11.93
CA SER A 93 -8.36 9.94 13.32
C SER A 93 -7.37 8.78 13.45
N PRO A 94 -6.49 8.79 14.49
CA PRO A 94 -5.59 7.68 14.77
C PRO A 94 -6.33 6.35 14.95
N ALA A 95 -7.50 6.37 15.59
CA ALA A 95 -8.35 5.19 15.76
C ALA A 95 -8.84 4.64 14.41
N ARG A 96 -9.30 5.52 13.50
CA ARG A 96 -9.72 5.12 12.15
C ARG A 96 -8.53 4.58 11.34
N LEU A 97 -7.36 5.20 11.47
CA LEU A 97 -6.13 4.77 10.81
C LEU A 97 -5.71 3.36 11.26
N GLN A 98 -5.81 3.07 12.56
CA GLN A 98 -5.52 1.76 13.12
C GLN A 98 -6.58 0.72 12.72
N TRP A 99 -7.86 1.09 12.74
CA TRP A 99 -8.95 0.22 12.28
C TRP A 99 -8.80 -0.18 10.80
N LEU A 100 -8.31 0.74 9.96
CA LEU A 100 -8.04 0.49 8.54
C LEU A 100 -6.72 -0.26 8.26
N HIS A 101 -5.93 -0.59 9.29
CA HIS A 101 -4.56 -1.09 9.11
C HIS A 101 -4.50 -2.37 8.27
N ASP A 102 -5.25 -3.40 8.66
CA ASP A 102 -5.16 -4.72 8.01
C ASP A 102 -5.68 -4.68 6.58
N MET A 103 -6.71 -3.88 6.30
CA MET A 103 -7.18 -3.64 4.93
C MET A 103 -6.11 -2.96 4.07
N ARG A 104 -5.39 -1.96 4.62
CA ARG A 104 -4.27 -1.33 3.87
C ARG A 104 -3.14 -2.32 3.61
N ILE A 105 -2.84 -3.22 4.54
CA ILE A 105 -1.86 -4.29 4.33
C ILE A 105 -2.32 -5.22 3.20
N GLN A 106 -3.58 -5.65 3.22
CA GLN A 106 -4.13 -6.50 2.16
C GLN A 106 -4.03 -5.85 0.76
N GLU A 107 -4.36 -4.56 0.65
CA GLU A 107 -4.21 -3.83 -0.62
C GLU A 107 -2.74 -3.67 -1.03
N ALA A 108 -1.83 -3.45 -0.06
CA ALA A 108 -0.40 -3.39 -0.34
C ALA A 108 0.15 -4.74 -0.83
N ASP A 109 -0.24 -5.85 -0.19
CA ASP A 109 0.10 -7.20 -0.61
C ASP A 109 -0.45 -7.51 -2.00
N ASN A 110 -1.68 -7.07 -2.30
CA ASN A 110 -2.28 -7.20 -3.61
C ASN A 110 -1.48 -6.44 -4.69
N LEU A 111 -1.06 -5.20 -4.40
CA LEU A 111 -0.21 -4.42 -5.31
C LEU A 111 1.12 -5.12 -5.60
N VAL A 112 1.78 -5.63 -4.56
CA VAL A 112 3.06 -6.36 -4.71
C VAL A 112 2.85 -7.64 -5.52
N ARG A 113 1.78 -8.40 -5.24
CA ARG A 113 1.43 -9.61 -5.99
C ARG A 113 1.22 -9.32 -7.46
N VAL A 114 0.40 -8.32 -7.80
CA VAL A 114 0.12 -7.94 -9.19
C VAL A 114 1.41 -7.49 -9.90
N ALA A 115 2.21 -6.64 -9.24
CA ALA A 115 3.48 -6.19 -9.81
C ALA A 115 4.45 -7.35 -10.07
N ALA A 116 4.58 -8.29 -9.13
CA ALA A 116 5.43 -9.46 -9.26
C ALA A 116 4.97 -10.37 -10.40
N GLN A 117 3.68 -10.71 -10.45
CA GLN A 117 3.08 -11.55 -11.49
C GLN A 117 3.24 -10.94 -12.89
N GLN A 118 2.96 -9.65 -13.03
CA GLN A 118 3.10 -8.94 -14.29
C GLN A 118 4.58 -8.85 -14.71
N TYR A 119 5.50 -8.61 -13.78
CA TYR A 119 6.93 -8.57 -14.08
C TYR A 119 7.44 -9.90 -14.61
N CYS A 120 7.20 -11.01 -13.90
CA CYS A 120 7.73 -12.31 -14.32
C CYS A 120 7.06 -12.82 -15.60
N GLY A 121 5.74 -12.63 -15.76
CA GLY A 121 5.04 -12.91 -17.02
C GLY A 121 5.64 -12.13 -18.19
N ASN A 122 5.91 -10.83 -18.01
CA ASN A 122 6.52 -10.00 -19.04
C ASN A 122 7.96 -10.39 -19.38
N VAL A 123 8.77 -10.77 -18.40
CA VAL A 123 10.14 -11.23 -18.63
C VAL A 123 10.15 -12.51 -19.45
N ILE A 124 9.33 -13.51 -19.09
CA ILE A 124 9.21 -14.77 -19.83
C ILE A 124 8.74 -14.51 -21.25
N ARG A 125 7.67 -13.72 -21.43
CA ARG A 125 7.14 -13.39 -22.75
C ARG A 125 8.19 -12.68 -23.62
N ARG A 126 8.99 -11.79 -23.02
CA ARG A 126 10.05 -11.08 -23.73
C ARG A 126 11.20 -12.01 -24.13
N MET A 127 11.56 -12.99 -23.31
CA MET A 127 12.59 -13.97 -23.64
C MET A 127 12.13 -14.96 -24.71
N VAL A 128 10.88 -15.44 -24.65
CA VAL A 128 10.39 -16.51 -25.52
C VAL A 128 9.86 -15.98 -26.85
N PHE A 129 9.11 -14.88 -26.82
CA PHE A 129 8.42 -14.35 -28.01
C PHE A 129 8.98 -13.02 -28.50
N ASN A 130 9.96 -12.44 -27.81
CA ASN A 130 10.47 -11.07 -28.05
C ASN A 130 9.34 -10.03 -28.13
N LYS A 131 8.27 -10.23 -27.36
CA LYS A 131 7.10 -9.36 -27.29
C LYS A 131 6.83 -8.93 -25.85
N ARG A 132 6.34 -7.71 -25.67
CA ARG A 132 5.92 -7.18 -24.36
C ARG A 132 4.47 -7.55 -24.03
N TYR A 133 3.59 -7.46 -25.03
CA TYR A 133 2.19 -7.85 -25.01
C TYR A 133 1.90 -8.68 -26.26
N PHE A 134 0.97 -9.63 -26.19
CA PHE A 134 0.47 -10.37 -27.35
C PHE A 134 -0.49 -9.50 -28.18
N GLY A 135 -1.34 -8.70 -27.53
CA GLY A 135 -2.26 -7.74 -28.17
C GLY A 135 -1.79 -6.27 -28.12
N GLU A 136 -2.72 -5.36 -28.43
CA GLU A 136 -2.50 -3.92 -28.21
C GLU A 136 -2.42 -3.64 -26.69
N GLY A 137 -1.36 -2.94 -26.26
CA GLY A 137 -1.22 -2.53 -24.87
C GLY A 137 -2.37 -1.60 -24.45
N GLY A 138 -2.62 -1.54 -23.14
CA GLY A 138 -3.60 -0.59 -22.60
C GLY A 138 -3.25 0.86 -22.98
N LYS A 139 -4.25 1.73 -23.06
CA LYS A 139 -4.11 3.14 -23.49
C LYS A 139 -3.04 3.94 -22.70
N ASN A 140 -2.72 3.48 -21.49
CA ASN A 140 -1.74 4.09 -20.61
C ASN A 140 -0.32 3.50 -20.75
N GLY A 141 -0.08 2.63 -21.74
CA GLY A 141 1.17 1.88 -21.91
C GLY A 141 1.34 0.69 -20.96
N GLY A 142 0.27 0.32 -20.25
CA GLY A 142 0.18 -0.88 -19.40
C GLY A 142 -0.30 -2.12 -20.16
N PRO A 143 -0.49 -3.26 -19.47
CA PRO A 143 -1.13 -4.43 -20.08
C PRO A 143 -2.56 -4.10 -20.54
N GLY A 144 -3.02 -4.78 -21.60
CA GLY A 144 -4.43 -4.78 -21.99
C GLY A 144 -5.26 -5.71 -21.10
N LEU A 145 -6.59 -5.62 -21.18
CA LEU A 145 -7.49 -6.47 -20.38
C LEU A 145 -7.24 -7.97 -20.61
N GLU A 146 -7.03 -8.37 -21.87
CA GLU A 146 -6.72 -9.76 -22.22
C GLU A 146 -5.42 -10.25 -21.59
N GLU A 147 -4.41 -9.36 -21.51
CA GLU A 147 -3.12 -9.67 -20.89
C GLU A 147 -3.24 -9.83 -19.38
N GLU A 148 -4.03 -8.97 -18.73
CA GLU A 148 -4.29 -9.07 -17.29
C GLU A 148 -4.98 -10.40 -16.96
N GLN A 149 -6.04 -10.75 -17.69
CA GLN A 149 -6.76 -12.01 -17.51
C GLN A 149 -5.87 -13.23 -17.80
N HIS A 150 -5.03 -13.16 -18.83
CA HIS A 150 -4.12 -14.25 -19.15
C HIS A 150 -3.07 -14.50 -18.07
N VAL A 151 -2.46 -13.42 -17.55
CA VAL A 151 -1.50 -13.51 -16.44
C VAL A 151 -2.20 -14.03 -15.19
N GLU A 152 -3.38 -13.51 -14.86
CA GLU A 152 -4.18 -13.98 -13.72
C GLU A 152 -4.51 -15.47 -13.84
N ALA A 153 -4.96 -15.94 -15.01
CA ALA A 153 -5.27 -17.34 -15.25
C ALA A 153 -4.05 -18.25 -15.09
N ILE A 154 -2.90 -17.85 -15.64
CA ILE A 154 -1.64 -18.60 -15.49
C ILE A 154 -1.28 -18.75 -14.01
N PHE A 155 -1.29 -17.65 -13.25
CA PHE A 155 -0.91 -17.69 -11.84
C PHE A 155 -1.93 -18.44 -10.98
N THR A 156 -3.21 -18.39 -11.35
CA THR A 156 -4.26 -19.18 -10.70
C THR A 156 -4.01 -20.67 -10.89
N LEU A 157 -3.79 -21.12 -12.12
CA LEU A 157 -3.48 -22.52 -12.43
C LEU A 157 -2.19 -22.99 -11.75
N LEU A 158 -1.14 -22.15 -11.73
CA LEU A 158 0.11 -22.45 -11.02
C LEU A 158 -0.12 -22.60 -9.50
N SER A 159 -0.92 -21.70 -8.91
CA SER A 159 -1.25 -21.75 -7.48
C SER A 159 -2.01 -23.03 -7.11
N GLU A 160 -2.99 -23.42 -7.92
CA GLU A 160 -3.75 -24.66 -7.72
C GLU A 160 -2.85 -25.90 -7.84
N ALA A 161 -1.97 -25.94 -8.85
CA ALA A 161 -1.03 -27.02 -9.04
C ALA A 161 -0.06 -27.15 -7.85
N LEU A 162 0.51 -26.04 -7.38
CA LEU A 162 1.42 -26.01 -6.22
C LEU A 162 0.71 -26.44 -4.93
N THR A 163 -0.55 -26.03 -4.75
CA THR A 163 -1.37 -26.44 -3.60
C THR A 163 -1.61 -27.95 -3.61
N SER A 164 -1.98 -28.51 -4.76
CA SER A 164 -2.18 -29.96 -4.95
C SER A 164 -0.89 -30.75 -4.67
N LEU A 165 0.25 -30.28 -5.18
CA LEU A 165 1.55 -30.89 -4.94
C LEU A 165 1.92 -30.86 -3.44
N THR A 166 1.71 -29.71 -2.79
CA THR A 166 1.98 -29.55 -1.35
C THR A 166 1.11 -30.51 -0.53
N GLN A 167 -0.15 -30.69 -0.89
CA GLN A 167 -1.06 -31.61 -0.21
C GLN A 167 -0.62 -33.07 -0.41
N ARG A 168 -0.19 -33.45 -1.62
CA ARG A 168 0.37 -34.79 -1.89
C ARG A 168 1.65 -35.05 -1.10
N MET A 169 2.56 -34.08 -1.02
CA MET A 169 3.78 -34.22 -0.20
C MET A 169 3.46 -34.46 1.28
N ARG A 170 2.51 -33.70 1.84
CA ARG A 170 2.06 -33.91 3.24
C ARG A 170 1.48 -35.31 3.49
N LEU A 171 0.79 -35.90 2.51
CA LEU A 171 0.29 -37.27 2.62
C LEU A 171 1.42 -38.30 2.63
N ILE A 172 2.44 -38.11 1.80
CA ILE A 172 3.62 -38.98 1.74
C ILE A 172 4.38 -38.91 3.07
N ASP A 173 4.60 -37.72 3.62
CA ASP A 173 5.30 -37.56 4.91
C ASP A 173 4.53 -38.23 6.05
N ARG A 174 3.21 -38.04 6.12
CA ARG A 174 2.36 -38.73 7.12
C ARG A 174 2.43 -40.25 6.99
N SER A 175 2.45 -40.77 5.76
CA SER A 175 2.60 -42.20 5.51
C SER A 175 3.96 -42.73 5.97
N ARG A 176 5.05 -41.98 5.73
CA ARG A 176 6.40 -42.32 6.19
C ARG A 176 6.52 -42.27 7.72
N GLU A 177 5.91 -41.28 8.37
CA GLU A 177 5.85 -41.20 9.83
C GLU A 177 5.06 -42.37 10.43
N GLY A 178 3.91 -42.72 9.86
CA GLY A 178 3.13 -43.88 10.27
C GLY A 178 3.92 -45.19 10.13
N ALA A 179 4.63 -45.38 9.02
CA ALA A 179 5.48 -46.55 8.80
C ALA A 179 6.65 -46.61 9.81
N ARG A 180 7.30 -45.48 10.11
CA ARG A 180 8.35 -45.39 11.14
C ARG A 180 7.80 -45.77 12.52
N ALA A 181 6.66 -45.21 12.92
CA ALA A 181 6.04 -45.52 14.20
C ALA A 181 5.66 -47.01 14.32
N MET A 182 5.22 -47.63 13.22
CA MET A 182 4.92 -49.07 13.19
C MET A 182 6.20 -49.91 13.38
N LEU A 183 7.30 -49.56 12.70
CA LEU A 183 8.59 -50.24 12.85
C LEU A 183 9.15 -50.13 14.28
N GLU A 184 9.08 -48.94 14.90
CA GLU A 184 9.49 -48.74 16.30
C GLU A 184 8.68 -49.61 17.28
N ARG A 185 7.36 -49.71 17.08
CA ARG A 185 6.50 -50.61 17.89
C ARG A 185 6.87 -52.08 17.72
N ILE A 186 7.19 -52.52 16.50
CA ILE A 186 7.64 -53.89 16.22
C ILE A 186 8.99 -54.17 16.91
N LEU A 187 9.93 -53.22 16.84
CA LEU A 187 11.24 -53.34 17.49
C LEU A 187 11.13 -53.40 19.01
N THR A 188 10.21 -52.62 19.61
CA THR A 188 9.96 -52.64 21.07
C THR A 188 9.37 -53.97 21.53
N ILE A 189 8.49 -54.59 20.74
CA ILE A 189 7.88 -55.90 21.07
C ILE A 189 8.92 -57.04 20.98
N ARG A 190 9.97 -56.91 20.14
CA ARG A 190 10.93 -57.99 19.86
C ARG A 190 12.09 -58.09 20.86
N ILE A 191 12.23 -57.15 21.81
CA ILE A 191 13.24 -57.21 22.86
C ILE A 191 12.55 -57.39 24.23
N PRO A 192 12.32 -58.62 24.71
CA PRO A 192 12.13 -58.84 26.13
C PRO A 192 13.50 -58.72 26.80
N SER A 193 13.68 -57.70 27.63
CA SER A 193 14.80 -57.60 28.56
C SER A 193 14.83 -58.87 29.43
N LYS A 194 15.76 -59.80 29.14
CA LYS A 194 16.09 -60.86 30.10
C LYS A 194 16.77 -60.20 31.29
N THR A 195 16.02 -60.05 32.39
CA THR A 195 16.55 -59.95 33.74
C THR A 195 17.39 -61.19 33.99
N VAL A 196 18.71 -61.02 34.06
CA VAL A 196 19.61 -62.05 34.59
C VAL A 196 19.63 -61.86 36.11
N GLU A 197 18.78 -62.63 36.80
CA GLU A 197 18.97 -62.93 38.22
C GLU A 197 20.13 -63.92 38.33
N THR A 198 21.29 -63.47 38.81
CA THR A 198 22.32 -64.36 39.36
C THR A 198 22.12 -64.45 40.86
N GLU A 199 21.53 -65.56 41.29
CA GLU A 199 21.66 -66.08 42.65
C GLU A 199 23.15 -66.31 42.97
N SER A 200 23.67 -65.63 43.99
CA SER A 200 24.85 -66.09 44.71
C SER A 200 24.51 -66.21 46.20
N LYS A 201 24.16 -67.43 46.63
CA LYS A 201 24.08 -67.79 48.04
C LYS A 201 25.03 -68.95 48.32
N ALA A 202 25.73 -68.82 49.45
CA ALA A 202 26.50 -69.82 50.21
C ALA A 202 27.98 -70.03 49.85
N ARG A 203 28.86 -69.32 50.58
CA ARG A 203 29.86 -69.98 51.42
C ARG A 203 30.22 -69.05 52.61
N ASP A 204 29.61 -69.35 53.76
CA ASP A 204 30.02 -68.83 55.08
C ASP A 204 31.22 -69.67 55.61
N PRO A 205 32.02 -69.13 56.56
CA PRO A 205 33.32 -69.67 56.98
C PRO A 205 33.30 -70.99 57.75
#